data_AF-A0A6J4NA92-F1
#
_entry.id   AF-A0A6J4NA92-F1
#
_cell.length_a   1.000
_cell.length_b   1.000
_cell.length_c   1.000
_cell.angle_alpha   90.00
_cell.angle_beta   90.00
_cell.angle_gamma   90.00
#
_symmetry.space_group_name_H-M   'P 1'
#
loop_
_entity.id
_entity.type
_entity.pdbx_description
1 polymer ?
#
loop_
_entity_poly.entity_id
_entity_poly.type
_entity_poly.pdbx_seq_one_letter_code
_entity_poly.pdbx_strand_id
1 'polypeptide(L)' 'MNKTQLIDALSTRYEGNRKQAQHALESVLDTITREVARGEKVAITGFGSFEKRVREARWVRNPRTGDRIKAKKTA' A
#
# COMPACT_ATOMS: atom_id res chain seq x y z
N MET A 1 11.38 -3.57 -10.39
CA MET A 1 11.70 -2.73 -9.21
C MET A 1 11.05 -3.36 -7.99
N ASN A 2 11.85 -3.94 -7.09
CA ASN A 2 11.40 -4.40 -5.77
C ASN A 2 11.77 -3.37 -4.67
N LYS A 3 11.44 -3.62 -3.40
CA LYS A 3 11.73 -2.69 -2.30
C LYS A 3 13.22 -2.34 -2.19
N THR A 4 14.10 -3.32 -2.30
CA THR A 4 15.56 -3.10 -2.22
C THR A 4 16.03 -2.23 -3.38
N GLN A 5 15.66 -2.57 -4.61
CA GLN A 5 16.00 -1.77 -5.80
C GLN A 5 15.46 -0.34 -5.72
N LEU A 6 14.28 -0.15 -5.10
CA LEU A 6 13.71 1.17 -4.87
C LEU A 6 14.53 1.98 -3.84
N ILE A 7 15.02 1.35 -2.78
CA ILE A 7 15.92 1.99 -1.81
C ILE A 7 17.23 2.42 -2.48
N ASP A 8 17.80 1.56 -3.34
CA ASP A 8 19.01 1.86 -4.09
C ASP A 8 18.80 3.10 -4.95
N ALA A 9 17.73 3.09 -5.76
CA ALA A 9 17.37 4.21 -6.61
C ALA A 9 17.10 5.49 -5.80
N LEU A 10 16.40 5.38 -4.66
CA LEU A 10 16.13 6.52 -3.77
C LEU A 10 17.43 7.09 -3.20
N SER A 11 18.37 6.24 -2.77
CA SER A 11 19.63 6.67 -2.17
C SER A 11 20.52 7.49 -3.11
N THR A 12 20.35 7.34 -4.43
CA THR A 12 21.07 8.18 -5.42
C THR A 12 20.51 9.60 -5.54
N ARG A 13 19.27 9.82 -5.09
CA ARG A 13 18.55 11.10 -5.19
C ARG A 13 18.31 11.76 -3.83
N TYR A 14 18.58 11.03 -2.76
CA TYR A 14 18.34 11.47 -1.39
C TYR A 14 19.62 12.06 -0.82
N GLU A 15 19.51 13.22 -0.18
CA GLU A 15 20.62 13.83 0.57
C GLU A 15 20.81 13.05 1.87
N GLY A 16 21.54 11.93 1.80
CA GLY A 16 21.81 11.05 2.92
C GLY A 16 22.40 9.71 2.47
N ASN A 17 22.69 8.84 3.43
CA ASN A 17 23.18 7.50 3.12
C ASN A 17 22.02 6.51 2.86
N ARG A 18 22.36 5.34 2.34
CA ARG A 18 21.41 4.26 2.05
C ARG A 18 20.49 3.91 3.23
N LYS A 19 21.03 3.91 4.46
CA LYS A 19 20.26 3.60 5.67
C LYS A 19 19.20 4.67 5.94
N GLN A 20 19.54 5.93 5.75
CA GLN A 20 18.58 7.03 5.87
C GLN A 20 17.50 6.97 4.78
N ALA A 21 17.86 6.65 3.53
CA ALA A 21 16.89 6.45 2.45
C ALA A 21 15.93 5.28 2.74
N GLN A 22 16.44 4.16 3.27
CA GLN A 22 15.60 3.05 3.72
C GLN A 22 14.65 3.48 4.82
N HIS A 23 15.15 4.15 5.85
CA HIS A 23 14.33 4.63 6.96
C HIS A 23 13.23 5.59 6.50
N ALA A 24 13.56 6.52 5.58
CA ALA A 24 12.58 7.44 5.01
C ALA A 24 11.46 6.70 4.26
N LEU A 25 11.81 5.74 3.40
CA LEU A 25 10.82 4.93 2.68
C LEU A 25 9.93 4.14 3.64
N GLU A 26 10.52 3.50 4.65
CA GLU A 26 9.76 2.74 5.66
C GLU A 26 8.83 3.63 6.47
N SER A 27 9.29 4.82 6.86
CA SER A 27 8.47 5.80 7.60
C SER A 27 7.27 6.23 6.77
N VAL A 28 7.47 6.57 5.49
CA VAL A 28 6.37 6.97 4.59
C VAL A 28 5.34 5.86 4.45
N LEU A 29 5.79 4.62 4.21
CA LEU A 29 4.89 3.47 4.06
C LEU A 29 4.12 3.18 5.36
N ASP A 30 4.78 3.25 6.51
CA ASP A 30 4.16 3.04 7.82
C ASP A 30 3.12 4.13 8.11
N THR A 31 3.45 5.41 7.89
CA THR A 31 2.50 6.53 8.07
C THR A 31 1.27 6.36 7.19
N ILE A 32 1.43 6.11 5.89
CA ILE A 32 0.29 5.89 4.98
C ILE A 32 -0.56 4.72 5.47
N THR A 33 0.07 3.62 5.88
CA THR A 33 -0.63 2.42 6.36
C THR A 33 -1.46 2.72 7.60
N ARG A 34 -0.90 3.46 8.57
CA ARG A 34 -1.60 3.83 9.81
C ARG A 34 -2.80 4.73 9.56
N GLU A 35 -2.63 5.78 8.75
CA GLU A 35 -3.74 6.71 8.47
C GLU A 35 -4.88 6.00 7.70
N VAL A 36 -4.53 5.21 6.68
CA VAL A 36 -5.53 4.44 5.92
C VAL A 36 -6.23 3.39 6.80
N ALA A 37 -5.52 2.76 7.73
CA ALA A 37 -6.11 1.81 8.67
C ALA A 37 -7.11 2.46 9.62
N ARG A 38 -6.91 3.75 9.98
CA ARG A 38 -7.88 4.54 10.74
C ARG A 38 -9.12 4.93 9.93
N GLY A 39 -9.10 4.73 8.62
CA GLY A 39 -10.17 5.12 7.70
C GLY A 39 -9.94 6.48 7.04
N GLU A 40 -8.81 7.12 7.31
CA GLU A 40 -8.46 8.41 6.74
C GLU A 40 -7.97 8.26 5.29
N LYS A 41 -8.24 9.30 4.49
CA LYS A 41 -7.74 9.39 3.12
C LYS A 41 -6.40 10.11 3.10
N VAL A 42 -5.38 9.46 2.55
CA VAL A 42 -4.06 10.06 2.32
C VAL A 42 -3.93 10.41 0.84
N ALA A 43 -3.82 11.68 0.51
CA ALA A 43 -3.61 12.16 -0.86
C ALA A 43 -2.22 12.77 -1.02
N ILE A 44 -1.47 12.30 -2.01
CA ILE A 44 -0.16 12.84 -2.40
C ILE A 44 -0.30 13.39 -3.81
N THR A 45 -0.38 14.72 -3.92
CA THR A 45 -0.54 15.43 -5.20
C THR A 45 0.55 15.03 -6.20
N GLY A 46 0.15 14.70 -7.42
CA GLY A 46 1.07 14.25 -8.48
C GLY A 46 1.50 12.78 -8.38
N PHE A 47 1.05 12.03 -7.38
CA PHE A 47 1.35 10.60 -7.24
C PHE A 47 0.07 9.76 -7.16
N GLY A 48 -0.80 10.03 -6.19
CA GLY A 48 -2.04 9.27 -6.02
C GLY A 48 -2.67 9.46 -4.65
N SER A 49 -3.78 8.75 -4.43
CA SER A 49 -4.49 8.73 -3.15
C SER A 49 -4.69 7.32 -2.63
N PHE A 50 -4.55 7.16 -1.32
CA PHE A 50 -4.76 5.91 -0.58
C PHE A 50 -5.94 6.10 0.35
N GLU A 51 -6.90 5.19 0.30
CA GLU A 51 -8.08 5.21 1.16
C GLU A 51 -8.57 3.79 1.41
N LYS A 52 -9.24 3.60 2.54
CA LYS A 52 -9.87 2.33 2.87
C LYS A 52 -11.12 2.17 2.01
N ARG A 53 -11.17 1.14 1.18
CA ARG A 53 -12.34 0.85 0.35
C ARG A 53 -13.17 -0.28 0.95
N VAL A 54 -14.31 0.07 1.52
CA VAL A 54 -15.34 -0.90 1.94
C VAL A 54 -15.90 -1.58 0.71
N ARG A 55 -15.89 -2.92 0.71
CA ARG A 55 -16.48 -3.74 -0.36
C ARG A 55 -17.60 -4.56 0.22
N GLU A 56 -18.81 -4.36 -0.30
CA GLU A 56 -19.98 -5.12 0.10
C GLU A 56 -19.86 -6.60 -0.26
N ALA A 57 -20.62 -7.43 0.46
CA ALA A 57 -20.65 -8.86 0.24
C ALA A 57 -21.11 -9.17 -1.19
N ARG A 58 -20.34 -9.97 -1.92
CA ARG A 58 -20.63 -10.30 -3.32
C ARG A 58 -20.22 -11.72 -3.64
N TRP A 59 -20.84 -12.28 -4.67
CA TRP A 59 -20.42 -13.57 -5.21
C TRP A 59 -19.09 -13.42 -5.94
N VAL A 60 -18.12 -14.26 -5.59
CA VAL A 60 -16.82 -14.37 -6.28
C VAL A 60 -16.59 -15.83 -6.66
N ARG A 61 -15.64 -16.07 -7.57
CA ARG A 61 -15.24 -17.44 -7.92
C ARG A 61 -13.96 -17.82 -7.23
N ASN A 62 -13.88 -19.05 -6.74
CA ASN A 62 -12.64 -19.64 -6.27
C ASN A 62 -11.68 -19.79 -7.46
N PRO A 63 -10.49 -19.18 -7.47
CA PRO A 63 -9.58 -19.26 -8.61
C PRO A 63 -8.99 -20.67 -8.83
N ARG A 64 -9.01 -21.55 -7.82
CA ARG A 64 -8.53 -22.94 -7.95
C ARG A 64 -9.61 -23.91 -8.44
N THR A 65 -10.87 -23.73 -8.02
CA THR A 65 -11.94 -24.71 -8.30
C THR A 65 -13.04 -24.17 -9.21
N GLY A 66 -13.15 -22.85 -9.38
CA GLY A 66 -14.18 -22.20 -10.18
C GLY A 66 -15.53 -22.01 -9.46
N ASP A 67 -15.69 -22.61 -8.27
CA ASP A 67 -16.95 -22.56 -7.52
C ASP A 67 -17.35 -21.14 -7.12
N ARG A 68 -18.66 -20.89 -7.08
CA ARG A 68 -19.21 -19.63 -6.59
C ARG A 68 -19.21 -19.62 -5.06
N ILE A 69 -18.45 -18.70 -4.48
CA ILE A 69 -18.40 -18.47 -3.03
C ILE A 69 -18.88 -17.06 -2.70
N LYS A 70 -19.53 -16.89 -1.55
CA LYS A 70 -19.96 -15.56 -1.07
C LYS A 70 -18.81 -14.90 -0.32
N ALA A 71 -18.21 -13.87 -0.90
CA ALA A 71 -17.23 -13.04 -0.20
C ALA A 71 -17.95 -12.22 0.87
N LYS A 72 -17.42 -12.22 2.09
CA LYS A 72 -17.92 -11.38 3.18
C LYS A 72 -17.62 -9.92 2.90
N LYS A 73 -18.42 -9.02 3.48
CA LYS A 73 -18.13 -7.58 3.48
C LYS A 73 -16.73 -7.35 4.04
N THR A 74 -15.91 -6.59 3.32
CA THR A 74 -14.60 -6.16 3.81
C THR A 74 -14.78 -4.82 4.51
N ALA A 75 -14.37 -4.76 5.78
CA ALA A 75 -14.42 -3.55 6.61
C ALA A 75 -13.33 -2.56 6.22
#